data_AF-A0A1I1JI61-F1
#
_entry.id   AF-A0A1I1JI61-F1
#
_cell.length_a   1.000
_cell.length_b   1.000
_cell.length_c   1.000
_cell.angle_alpha   90.00
_cell.angle_beta   90.00
_cell.angle_gamma   90.00
#
_symmetry.space_group_name_H-M   'P 1'
#
loop_
_entity.id
_entity.type
_entity.pdbx_description
1 polymer ?
#
loop_
_entity_poly.entity_id
_entity_poly.type
_entity_poly.pdbx_seq_one_letter_code
_entity_poly.pdbx_strand_id
1 'polypeptide(L)'
;MIKSQLNKEDYEKIFEFATQVQNIRTNFRSTILMNLSDFFGYNHLTFFLADEKGSFTNPVSTNINPTLTKNYLNYYHSTDIFHPVKEPNLIFQKNVISITDIMPYNQF
;
A
#
# COMPACT_ATOMS: atom_id res chain seq x y z
N MET A 1 -12.02 0.56 -19.39
CA MET A 1 -11.54 -0.25 -18.26
C MET A 1 -12.30 -1.58 -18.29
N ILE A 2 -11.63 -2.68 -18.63
CA ILE A 2 -12.27 -4.01 -18.59
C ILE A 2 -12.46 -4.32 -17.10
N LYS A 3 -13.70 -4.40 -16.62
CA LYS A 3 -13.98 -5.04 -15.34
C LYS A 3 -13.64 -6.52 -15.53
N SER A 4 -12.41 -6.93 -15.20
CA SER A 4 -12.13 -8.36 -15.07
C SER A 4 -12.97 -8.85 -13.91
N GLN A 5 -13.92 -9.71 -14.20
CA GLN A 5 -14.77 -10.29 -13.19
C GLN A 5 -13.90 -11.26 -12.36
N LEU A 6 -13.84 -11.03 -11.05
CA LEU A 6 -13.15 -11.95 -10.14
C LEU A 6 -13.75 -13.35 -10.30
N ASN A 7 -12.88 -14.35 -10.42
CA ASN A 7 -13.30 -15.74 -10.49
C ASN A 7 -13.45 -16.33 -9.07
N LYS A 8 -13.89 -17.58 -8.99
CA LYS A 8 -14.09 -18.26 -7.70
C LYS A 8 -12.80 -18.31 -6.87
N GLU A 9 -11.67 -18.61 -7.48
CA GLU A 9 -10.36 -18.69 -6.82
C GLU A 9 -9.93 -17.33 -6.24
N ASP A 10 -10.22 -16.23 -6.95
CA ASP A 10 -9.94 -14.88 -6.46
C ASP A 10 -10.73 -14.58 -5.16
N TYR A 11 -12.02 -14.96 -5.13
CA TYR A 11 -12.84 -14.79 -3.93
C TYR A 11 -12.38 -15.66 -2.77
N GLU A 12 -11.96 -16.90 -3.05
CA GLU A 12 -11.39 -17.80 -2.03
C GLU A 12 -10.12 -17.19 -1.43
N LYS A 13 -9.19 -16.69 -2.26
CA LYS A 13 -7.99 -15.98 -1.82
C LYS A 13 -8.31 -14.75 -0.95
N ILE A 14 -9.28 -13.94 -1.37
CA ILE A 14 -9.70 -12.75 -0.60
C ILE A 14 -10.29 -13.16 0.76
N PHE A 15 -11.12 -14.20 0.80
CA PHE A 15 -11.74 -14.68 2.04
C PHE A 15 -10.71 -15.26 3.01
N GLU A 16 -9.77 -16.06 2.50
CA GLU A 16 -8.67 -16.62 3.29
C GLU A 16 -7.76 -15.51 3.83
N PHE A 17 -7.37 -14.55 2.98
CA PHE A 17 -6.61 -13.38 3.38
C PHE A 17 -7.33 -12.62 4.51
N ALA A 18 -8.61 -12.29 4.34
CA ALA A 18 -9.38 -11.54 5.34
C ALA A 18 -9.47 -12.29 6.68
N THR A 19 -9.61 -13.61 6.63
CA THR A 19 -9.62 -14.47 7.82
C THR A 19 -8.25 -14.48 8.52
N GLN A 20 -7.15 -14.55 7.76
CA GLN A 20 -5.81 -14.47 8.34
C GLN A 20 -5.54 -13.12 8.98
N VAL A 21 -5.94 -12.03 8.33
CA VAL A 21 -5.77 -10.65 8.85
C VAL A 21 -6.41 -10.48 10.24
N GLN A 22 -7.62 -11.00 10.43
CA GLN A 22 -8.34 -10.90 11.70
C GLN A 22 -7.65 -11.65 12.85
N ASN A 23 -6.82 -12.64 12.54
CA ASN A 23 -6.15 -13.47 13.53
C ASN A 23 -4.74 -12.97 13.90
N ILE A 24 -4.28 -11.86 13.33
CA ILE A 24 -2.95 -11.32 13.61
C ILE A 24 -2.92 -10.66 14.99
N ARG A 25 -2.10 -11.18 15.90
CA ARG A 25 -1.97 -10.67 17.28
C ARG A 25 -0.73 -9.83 17.54
N THR A 26 0.32 -10.02 16.76
CA THR A 26 1.61 -9.33 16.89
C THR A 26 2.19 -9.03 15.51
N ASN A 27 3.11 -8.07 15.45
CA ASN A 27 3.81 -7.69 14.22
C ASN A 27 2.88 -7.37 13.02
N PHE A 28 1.70 -6.81 13.32
CA PHE A 28 0.61 -6.63 12.36
C PHE A 28 1.06 -6.16 10.97
N ARG A 29 1.82 -5.06 10.91
CA ARG A 29 2.28 -4.47 9.65
C ARG A 29 3.15 -5.44 8.84
N SER A 30 4.13 -6.09 9.46
CA SER A 30 5.00 -7.05 8.76
C SER A 30 4.21 -8.25 8.26
N THR A 31 3.31 -8.79 9.10
CA THR A 31 2.47 -9.94 8.75
C THR A 31 1.51 -9.60 7.60
N ILE A 32 0.92 -8.40 7.58
CA ILE A 32 0.08 -7.94 6.46
C ILE A 32 0.87 -7.89 5.16
N LEU A 33 2.10 -7.34 5.17
CA LEU A 33 2.91 -7.26 3.96
C LEU A 33 3.31 -8.65 3.44
N MET A 34 3.63 -9.59 4.34
CA MET A 34 3.86 -10.98 3.96
C MET A 34 2.62 -11.61 3.35
N ASN A 35 1.45 -11.49 4.00
CA ASN A 35 0.21 -12.04 3.46
C ASN A 35 -0.16 -11.44 2.10
N LEU A 36 0.05 -10.13 1.89
CA LEU A 36 -0.18 -9.49 0.59
C LEU A 36 0.76 -10.06 -0.49
N SER A 37 2.02 -10.31 -0.15
CA SER A 37 2.97 -10.98 -1.04
C SER A 37 2.55 -12.40 -1.37
N ASP A 38 2.17 -13.18 -0.36
CA ASP A 38 1.88 -14.62 -0.51
C ASP A 38 0.57 -14.88 -1.25
N PHE A 39 -0.49 -14.13 -0.95
CA PHE A 39 -1.81 -14.34 -1.57
C PHE A 39 -1.94 -13.71 -2.97
N PHE A 40 -1.29 -12.57 -3.20
CA PHE A 40 -1.51 -11.75 -4.40
C PHE A 40 -0.24 -11.49 -5.22
N GLY A 41 0.93 -11.98 -4.80
CA GLY A 41 2.17 -11.90 -5.58
C GLY A 41 2.82 -10.51 -5.59
N TYR A 42 2.46 -9.63 -4.66
CA TYR A 42 3.07 -8.29 -4.58
C TYR A 42 4.49 -8.37 -4.01
N ASN A 43 5.48 -7.92 -4.79
CA ASN A 43 6.89 -8.13 -4.42
C ASN A 43 7.47 -7.03 -3.52
N HIS A 44 7.20 -5.76 -3.80
CA HIS A 44 7.78 -4.63 -3.07
C HIS A 44 6.69 -3.86 -2.35
N LEU A 45 6.63 -4.01 -1.03
CA LEU A 45 5.55 -3.48 -0.21
C LEU A 45 6.11 -2.67 0.95
N THR A 46 5.48 -1.53 1.22
CA THR A 46 5.78 -0.70 2.39
C THR A 46 4.49 -0.32 3.10
N PHE A 47 4.49 -0.44 4.43
CA PHE A 47 3.45 0.01 5.33
C PHE A 47 3.96 1.22 6.12
N PHE A 48 3.42 2.40 5.82
CA PHE A 48 3.68 3.63 6.58
C PHE A 48 2.61 3.86 7.66
N LEU A 49 2.99 4.54 8.73
CA LEU A 49 2.05 5.23 9.60
C LEU A 49 1.92 6.68 9.13
N ALA A 50 0.80 7.33 9.44
CA ALA A 50 0.66 8.77 9.28
C ALA A 50 0.75 9.43 10.66
N ASP A 51 1.52 10.52 10.76
CA ASP A 51 1.51 11.37 11.95
C ASP A 51 0.33 12.36 11.94
N GLU A 52 0.20 13.17 12.99
CA GLU A 52 -0.87 14.17 13.13
C GLU A 52 -0.87 15.23 12.02
N LYS A 53 0.25 15.39 11.31
CA LYS A 53 0.40 16.32 10.17
C LYS A 53 0.13 15.63 8.83
N GLY A 54 -0.28 14.36 8.85
CA GLY A 54 -0.50 13.55 7.66
C GLY A 54 0.79 13.15 6.94
N SER A 55 1.94 13.24 7.59
CA SER A 55 3.22 12.82 7.00
C SER A 55 3.46 11.34 7.24
N PHE A 56 4.02 10.66 6.24
CA PHE A 56 4.38 9.25 6.37
C PHE A 56 5.59 9.05 7.27
N THR A 57 5.46 8.15 8.25
CA THR A 57 6.48 7.86 9.26
C THR A 57 6.56 6.36 9.56
N ASN A 58 7.62 5.96 10.27
CA ASN A 58 7.82 4.60 10.80
C ASN A 58 7.53 3.47 9.78
N PRO A 59 8.20 3.43 8.63
CA PRO A 59 7.91 2.46 7.59
C PRO A 59 8.33 1.05 8.01
N VAL A 60 7.50 0.09 7.65
CA VAL A 60 7.84 -1.34 7.63
C VAL A 60 7.78 -1.80 6.18
N SER A 61 8.79 -2.51 5.70
CA SER A 61 8.86 -2.92 4.30
C SER A 61 9.28 -4.37 4.14
N THR A 62 8.75 -5.02 3.10
CA THR A 62 9.12 -6.38 2.68
C THR A 62 9.82 -6.30 1.32
N ASN A 63 10.96 -7.00 1.19
CA ASN A 63 11.79 -7.05 -0.02
C ASN A 63 12.23 -5.68 -0.55
N ILE A 64 12.51 -4.73 0.35
CA ILE A 64 13.06 -3.41 0.03
C ILE A 64 14.29 -3.18 0.89
N ASN A 65 15.35 -2.62 0.29
CA ASN A 65 16.56 -2.25 1.02
C ASN A 65 16.22 -1.18 2.07
N PRO A 66 16.50 -1.39 3.38
CA PRO A 66 16.17 -0.43 4.44
C PRO A 66 16.73 0.99 4.20
N THR A 67 17.84 1.10 3.48
CA THR A 67 18.43 2.40 3.09
C THR A 67 17.50 3.20 2.18
N LEU A 68 16.76 2.54 1.29
CA LEU A 68 15.80 3.21 0.40
C LEU A 68 14.65 3.81 1.20
N THR A 69 14.14 3.06 2.18
CA THR A 69 13.06 3.53 3.05
C THR A 69 13.50 4.72 3.90
N LYS A 70 14.75 4.71 4.39
CA LYS A 70 15.36 5.86 5.07
C LYS A 70 15.53 7.06 4.14
N ASN A 71 16.01 6.86 2.91
CA ASN A 71 16.18 7.93 1.93
C ASN A 71 14.83 8.53 1.51
N TYR A 72 13.79 7.71 1.43
CA TYR A 72 12.43 8.16 1.17
C TYR A 72 11.97 9.14 2.25
N LEU A 73 12.07 8.75 3.53
CA LEU A 73 11.71 9.62 4.64
C LEU A 73 12.52 10.92 4.65
N ASN A 74 13.80 10.87 4.29
CA ASN A 74 14.67 12.05 4.34
C ASN A 74 14.46 13.03 3.19
N TYR A 75 14.12 12.54 1.99
CA TYR A 75 14.16 13.38 0.78
C TYR A 75 13.06 13.05 -0.22
N TYR A 76 12.92 11.78 -0.63
CA TYR A 76 12.05 11.45 -1.77
C TYR A 76 10.56 11.56 -1.49
N HIS A 77 10.12 11.55 -0.22
CA HIS A 77 8.71 11.78 0.14
C HIS A 77 8.19 13.12 -0.42
N SER A 78 9.05 14.14 -0.54
CA SER A 78 8.69 15.45 -1.11
C SER A 78 8.33 15.38 -2.59
N THR A 79 8.83 14.38 -3.32
CA THR A 79 8.58 14.16 -4.74
C THR A 79 7.49 13.11 -5.00
N ASP A 80 7.12 12.31 -4.00
CA ASP A 80 6.09 11.29 -4.14
C ASP A 80 4.71 11.91 -4.39
N ILE A 81 4.04 11.46 -5.45
CA ILE A 81 2.72 11.90 -5.88
C ILE A 81 1.60 11.30 -5.03
N PHE A 82 1.84 10.18 -4.35
CA PHE A 82 0.92 9.56 -3.40
C PHE A 82 1.04 10.13 -1.98
N HIS A 83 1.95 11.08 -1.76
CA HIS A 83 2.15 11.64 -0.43
C HIS A 83 0.89 12.39 0.04
N PRO A 84 0.34 12.12 1.24
CA PRO A 84 -0.97 12.63 1.67
C PRO A 84 -1.09 14.15 1.65
N VAL A 85 0.01 14.83 1.90
CA VAL A 85 0.08 16.30 1.91
C VAL A 85 -0.16 16.90 0.52
N LYS A 86 0.13 16.18 -0.56
CA LYS A 86 -0.06 16.68 -1.93
C LYS A 86 -1.50 16.60 -2.39
N GLU A 87 -2.20 15.55 -1.99
CA GLU A 87 -3.57 15.28 -2.41
C GLU A 87 -4.47 14.94 -1.21
N PRO A 88 -4.62 15.87 -0.24
CA PRO A 88 -5.35 15.59 0.99
C PRO A 88 -6.79 15.20 0.73
N ASN A 89 -7.42 15.76 -0.30
CA ASN A 89 -8.81 15.49 -0.65
C ASN A 89 -9.02 14.09 -1.25
N LEU A 90 -8.04 13.52 -1.97
CA LEU A 90 -8.18 12.20 -2.59
C LEU A 90 -8.30 11.10 -1.53
N ILE A 91 -7.57 11.23 -0.42
CA ILE A 91 -7.59 10.26 0.69
C ILE A 91 -8.96 10.24 1.40
N PHE A 92 -9.67 11.37 1.43
CA PHE A 92 -11.02 11.43 1.99
C PHE A 92 -12.10 10.92 1.04
N GLN A 93 -11.81 10.84 -0.25
CA GLN A 93 -12.78 10.44 -1.28
C GLN A 93 -12.69 8.96 -1.65
N LYS A 94 -11.53 8.34 -1.48
CA LYS A 94 -11.28 6.95 -1.86
C LYS A 94 -10.47 6.20 -0.81
N ASN A 95 -10.89 4.96 -0.53
CA ASN A 95 -10.17 4.04 0.35
C ASN A 95 -8.92 3.44 -0.30
N VAL A 96 -8.89 3.37 -1.64
CA VAL A 96 -7.76 2.86 -2.42
C VAL A 96 -7.50 3.85 -3.54
N ILE A 97 -6.26 4.32 -3.62
CA ILE A 97 -5.77 5.23 -4.65
C ILE A 97 -4.78 4.45 -5.51
N SER A 98 -5.03 4.45 -6.81
CA SER A 98 -4.14 3.89 -7.82
C SER A 98 -3.43 5.01 -8.55
N ILE A 99 -2.37 4.70 -9.28
CA ILE A 99 -1.64 5.70 -10.07
C ILE A 99 -2.54 6.43 -11.07
N THR A 100 -3.54 5.72 -11.62
CA THR A 100 -4.47 6.27 -12.61
C THR A 100 -5.45 7.28 -12.03
N ASP A 101 -5.59 7.31 -10.70
CA ASP A 101 -6.39 8.33 -10.02
C ASP A 101 -5.66 9.67 -9.91
N ILE A 102 -4.33 9.67 -10.04
CA ILE A 102 -3.48 10.86 -9.90
C ILE A 102 -2.93 11.29 -11.27
N MET A 103 -2.49 10.32 -12.07
CA MET A 103 -1.80 10.55 -13.34
C MET A 103 -2.47 9.75 -14.46
N PRO A 104 -2.92 10.38 -15.56
CA PRO A 104 -3.56 9.66 -16.65
C PRO A 104 -2.56 8.79 -17.41
N TYR A 105 -3.04 7.67 -17.98
CA TYR A 105 -2.22 6.65 -18.63
C TYR A 105 -1.34 7.14 -19.79
N ASN A 106 -1.68 8.27 -20.40
CA ASN A 106 -0.93 8.84 -21.51
C ASN A 106 0.37 9.56 -21.09
N GLN A 107 0.68 9.55 -19.79
CA GLN A 107 1.90 10.14 -19.24
C GLN A 107 2.91 9.09 -18.72
N PHE A 108 2.69 7.79 -18.97
CA PHE A 108 3.67 6.72 -18.74
C PHE A 108 4.58 6.48 -19.92
#